data_AF-A0A410TQN3-F1
#
_entry.id   AF-A0A410TQN3-F1
#
_cell.length_a   1.000
_cell.length_b   1.000
_cell.length_c   1.000
_cell.angle_alpha   90.00
_cell.angle_beta   90.00
_cell.angle_gamma   90.00
#
_symmetry.space_group_name_H-M   'P 1'
#
loop_
_entity.id
_entity.type
_entity.pdbx_description
1 polymer ?
#
loop_
_entity_poly.entity_id
_entity_poly.type
_entity_poly.pdbx_seq_one_letter_code
_entity_poly.pdbx_strand_id
1 'polypeptide(L)'
;MTDNHDHELTRRDAISALAAVGIAGGGAVALSRADGDETDETNGGPPYGPIEERDLAVLTATAEVVYPSAVDGIEGFVVDFVRGRASDRPEHAAAVADAAGHVRTWTRSWFDAEFAELAPDRREAALDRMGVREADPNPGGTDTERVRYYVVNELLLALYASPTGGELVGIENPQGHPGGADSYTRGPQ
;
A
#
# COMPACT_ATOMS: atom_id res chain seq x y z
N MET A 1 14.90 -28.52 -0.94
CA MET A 1 13.90 -27.78 -1.72
C MET A 1 12.70 -27.63 -0.83
N THR A 2 12.73 -26.62 0.03
CA THR A 2 11.56 -26.16 0.79
C THR A 2 10.74 -25.30 -0.17
N ASP A 3 9.45 -25.60 -0.27
CA ASP A 3 8.47 -24.78 -0.98
C ASP A 3 8.63 -23.32 -0.55
N ASN A 4 8.85 -22.42 -1.49
CA ASN A 4 8.97 -20.98 -1.23
C ASN A 4 7.61 -20.29 -1.47
N HIS A 5 6.50 -21.02 -1.32
CA HIS A 5 5.15 -20.61 -1.72
C HIS A 5 4.30 -20.06 -0.56
N ASP A 6 4.84 -19.97 0.65
CA ASP A 6 4.03 -19.61 1.82
C ASP A 6 3.74 -18.10 1.95
N HIS A 7 4.35 -17.24 1.13
CA HIS A 7 4.24 -15.78 1.27
C HIS A 7 3.95 -15.04 -0.05
N GLU A 8 3.06 -15.59 -0.86
CA GLU A 8 2.57 -14.92 -2.07
C GLU A 8 1.46 -13.92 -1.72
N LEU A 9 1.63 -12.65 -2.11
CA LEU A 9 0.57 -11.65 -2.04
C LEU A 9 -0.38 -11.83 -3.22
N THR A 10 -1.67 -11.94 -2.91
CA THR A 10 -2.71 -12.19 -3.90
C THR A 10 -3.67 -11.01 -4.03
N ARG A 11 -4.54 -11.06 -5.03
CA ARG A 11 -5.68 -10.13 -5.13
C ARG A 11 -6.59 -10.19 -3.89
N ARG A 12 -6.73 -11.37 -3.27
CA ARG A 12 -7.51 -11.53 -2.03
C ARG A 12 -6.88 -10.74 -0.90
N ASP A 13 -5.55 -10.74 -0.81
CA ASP A 13 -4.79 -9.94 0.16
C ASP A 13 -5.05 -8.45 -0.02
N ALA A 14 -5.04 -7.96 -1.27
CA ALA A 14 -5.35 -6.56 -1.55
C ALA A 14 -6.77 -6.19 -1.11
N ILE A 15 -7.76 -7.03 -1.39
CA ILE A 15 -9.16 -6.82 -0.97
C ILE A 15 -9.28 -6.84 0.56
N SER A 16 -8.63 -7.78 1.24
CA SER A 16 -8.62 -7.87 2.69
C SER A 16 -7.95 -6.66 3.34
N ALA A 17 -6.83 -6.20 2.79
CA ALA A 17 -6.14 -5.00 3.24
C ALA A 17 -7.02 -3.74 3.06
N LEU A 18 -7.71 -3.62 1.93
CA LEU A 18 -8.69 -2.55 1.67
C LEU A 18 -9.84 -2.55 2.68
N ALA A 19 -10.40 -3.73 2.97
CA ALA A 19 -11.45 -3.87 3.96
C ALA A 19 -10.97 -3.48 5.37
N ALA A 20 -9.76 -3.89 5.75
CA ALA A 20 -9.17 -3.58 7.06
C ALA A 20 -8.94 -2.06 7.27
N VAL A 21 -8.69 -1.30 6.21
CA VAL A 21 -8.52 0.16 6.26
C VAL A 21 -9.83 0.93 5.97
N GLY A 22 -10.97 0.24 6.05
CA GLY A 22 -12.31 0.80 5.97
C GLY A 22 -12.79 1.13 4.57
N ILE A 23 -12.15 0.59 3.52
CA ILE A 23 -12.62 0.72 2.14
C ILE A 23 -13.69 -0.35 1.91
N ALA A 24 -14.95 0.04 2.05
CA ALA A 24 -16.07 -0.81 1.65
C ALA A 24 -16.18 -0.72 0.13
N GLY A 25 -15.53 -1.63 -0.60
CA GLY A 25 -15.69 -1.74 -2.05
C GLY A 25 -17.17 -1.66 -2.42
N GLY A 26 -17.50 -0.97 -3.51
CA GLY A 26 -18.86 -0.53 -3.89
C GLY A 26 -19.99 -1.57 -3.96
N GLY A 27 -19.78 -2.81 -3.55
CA GLY A 27 -20.82 -3.82 -3.30
C GLY A 27 -21.61 -3.64 -2.00
N ALA A 28 -21.11 -2.92 -0.99
CA ALA A 28 -21.89 -2.66 0.23
C ALA A 28 -23.07 -1.68 0.01
N VAL A 29 -23.00 -0.85 -1.03
CA VAL A 29 -24.07 0.08 -1.39
C VAL A 29 -25.26 -0.63 -2.05
N ALA A 30 -25.12 -1.90 -2.45
CA ALA A 30 -26.23 -2.67 -3.03
C ALA A 30 -27.25 -3.17 -1.98
N LEU A 31 -26.91 -3.20 -0.68
CA LEU A 31 -27.84 -3.63 0.39
C LEU A 31 -28.46 -2.47 1.16
N SER A 32 -27.99 -1.23 0.98
CA SER A 32 -28.58 -0.03 1.58
C SER A 32 -29.36 0.85 0.59
N ARG A 33 -29.33 0.56 -0.72
CA ARG A 33 -30.10 1.29 -1.75
C ARG A 33 -31.56 0.84 -1.92
N ALA A 34 -32.15 0.18 -0.93
CA ALA A 34 -33.59 -0.07 -0.94
C ALA A 34 -34.43 1.16 -0.56
N ASP A 35 -33.82 2.22 -0.02
CA ASP A 35 -34.49 3.50 0.24
C ASP A 35 -33.49 4.64 0.12
N GLY A 36 -33.66 5.51 -0.89
CA GLY A 36 -33.04 6.85 -0.88
C GLY A 36 -32.28 7.26 -2.14
N ASP A 37 -33.02 7.91 -3.03
CA ASP A 37 -32.64 9.09 -3.82
C ASP A 37 -31.47 9.00 -4.82
N GLU A 38 -31.84 9.14 -6.08
CA GLU A 38 -30.98 9.24 -7.25
C GLU A 38 -30.13 10.51 -7.17
N THR A 39 -28.81 10.36 -7.01
CA THR A 39 -27.85 11.46 -7.19
C THR A 39 -26.93 11.16 -8.37
N ASP A 40 -27.36 11.67 -9.52
CA ASP A 40 -26.59 12.25 -10.62
C ASP A 40 -25.16 11.73 -10.85
N GLU A 41 -25.05 10.66 -11.63
CA GLU A 41 -23.80 10.19 -12.22
C GLU A 41 -23.43 11.05 -13.44
N THR A 42 -22.81 12.21 -13.22
CA THR A 42 -21.97 12.86 -14.25
C THR A 42 -20.80 13.61 -13.63
N ASN A 43 -19.63 12.97 -13.54
CA ASN A 43 -18.33 13.65 -13.59
C ASN A 43 -17.26 12.72 -14.20
N GLY A 44 -16.95 12.96 -15.47
CA GLY A 44 -15.92 12.25 -16.24
C GLY A 44 -14.51 12.62 -15.79
N GLY A 45 -14.03 11.98 -14.73
CA GLY A 45 -12.60 11.78 -14.48
C GLY A 45 -12.10 10.53 -15.22
N PRO A 46 -10.79 10.40 -15.49
CA PRO A 46 -10.24 9.15 -16.00
C PRO A 46 -10.69 7.97 -15.11
N PRO A 47 -10.95 6.77 -15.68
CA PRO A 47 -11.47 5.62 -14.93
C PRO A 47 -10.50 5.08 -13.87
N TYR A 48 -9.27 5.60 -13.85
CA TYR A 48 -8.27 5.44 -12.82
C TYR A 48 -8.10 6.83 -12.20
N GLY A 49 -8.23 6.98 -10.88
CA GLY A 49 -8.11 8.28 -10.19
C GLY A 49 -6.76 8.99 -10.41
N PRO A 50 -6.32 9.90 -9.52
CA PRO A 50 -5.10 10.70 -9.75
C PRO A 50 -3.78 9.90 -9.76
N ILE A 51 -3.83 8.57 -9.64
CA ILE A 51 -2.67 7.67 -9.71
C ILE A 51 -2.47 7.22 -11.16
N GLU A 52 -1.32 7.54 -11.72
CA GLU A 52 -0.91 7.09 -13.05
C GLU A 52 0.05 5.89 -13.00
N GLU A 53 0.31 5.27 -14.15
CA GLU A 53 1.23 4.12 -14.27
C GLU A 53 2.65 4.42 -13.74
N ARG A 54 3.12 5.65 -13.94
CA ARG A 54 4.42 6.10 -13.40
C ARG A 54 4.45 6.25 -11.89
N ASP A 55 3.30 6.45 -11.26
CA ASP A 55 3.19 6.49 -9.80
C ASP A 55 3.15 5.05 -9.27
N LEU A 56 2.38 4.17 -9.94
CA LEU A 56 2.37 2.72 -9.65
C LEU A 56 3.77 2.11 -9.77
N ALA A 57 4.53 2.44 -10.81
CA ALA A 57 5.90 1.95 -10.96
C ALA A 57 6.81 2.34 -9.78
N VAL A 58 6.65 3.56 -9.24
CA VAL A 58 7.40 4.00 -8.05
C VAL A 58 6.94 3.25 -6.81
N LEU A 59 5.64 3.09 -6.63
CA LEU A 59 5.06 2.40 -5.48
C LEU A 59 5.48 0.92 -5.46
N THR A 60 5.40 0.23 -6.60
CA THR A 60 5.87 -1.16 -6.75
C THR A 60 7.36 -1.28 -6.49
N ALA A 61 8.18 -0.42 -7.11
CA ALA A 61 9.63 -0.43 -6.91
C ALA A 61 10.02 -0.10 -5.46
N THR A 62 9.21 0.69 -4.74
CA THR A 62 9.41 0.96 -3.32
C THR A 62 8.99 -0.24 -2.47
N ALA A 63 7.87 -0.89 -2.80
CA ALA A 63 7.41 -2.10 -2.13
C ALA A 63 8.45 -3.22 -2.20
N GLU A 64 9.09 -3.41 -3.35
CA GLU A 64 10.21 -4.36 -3.52
C GLU A 64 11.41 -4.08 -2.60
N VAL A 65 11.57 -2.84 -2.13
CA VAL A 65 12.64 -2.46 -1.18
C VAL A 65 12.18 -2.61 0.27
N VAL A 66 10.94 -2.23 0.59
CA VAL A 66 10.47 -2.16 1.98
C VAL A 66 9.78 -3.44 2.46
N TYR A 67 9.34 -4.30 1.55
CA TYR A 67 8.76 -5.60 1.90
C TYR A 67 9.87 -6.62 2.19
N PRO A 68 9.61 -7.59 3.09
CA PRO A 68 10.54 -8.69 3.30
C PRO A 68 10.79 -9.44 1.98
N SER A 69 12.04 -9.84 1.75
CA SER A 69 12.44 -10.58 0.53
C SER A 69 11.79 -11.96 0.38
N ALA A 70 11.11 -12.45 1.42
CA ALA A 70 10.33 -13.69 1.37
C ALA A 70 8.97 -13.50 0.67
N VAL A 71 8.53 -12.26 0.41
CA VAL A 71 7.23 -11.95 -0.17
C VAL A 71 7.29 -11.93 -1.69
N ASP A 72 6.39 -12.68 -2.32
CA ASP A 72 6.16 -12.68 -3.77
C ASP A 72 4.83 -11.98 -4.13
N GLY A 73 4.56 -11.76 -5.42
CA GLY A 73 3.27 -11.19 -5.88
C GLY A 73 3.09 -9.68 -5.66
N ILE A 74 4.18 -8.96 -5.35
CA ILE A 74 4.18 -7.55 -4.95
C ILE A 74 3.46 -6.63 -5.95
N GLU A 75 3.79 -6.72 -7.24
CA GLU A 75 3.24 -5.81 -8.27
C GLU A 75 1.72 -5.87 -8.33
N GLY A 76 1.15 -7.08 -8.47
CA GLY A 76 -0.30 -7.27 -8.56
C GLY A 76 -1.01 -6.76 -7.31
N PHE A 77 -0.47 -7.05 -6.14
CA PHE A 77 -1.00 -6.61 -4.86
C PHE A 77 -0.99 -5.07 -4.72
N VAL A 78 0.13 -4.42 -5.01
CA VAL A 78 0.28 -2.96 -4.91
C VAL A 78 -0.68 -2.28 -5.87
N VAL A 79 -0.77 -2.74 -7.12
CA VAL A 79 -1.68 -2.17 -8.12
C VAL A 79 -3.14 -2.28 -7.67
N ASP A 80 -3.57 -3.45 -7.21
CA ASP A 80 -4.94 -3.69 -6.77
C ASP A 80 -5.27 -2.85 -5.51
N PHE A 81 -4.37 -2.80 -4.53
CA PHE A 81 -4.58 -2.02 -3.30
C PHE A 81 -4.63 -0.51 -3.60
N VAL A 82 -3.64 0.03 -4.32
CA VAL A 82 -3.54 1.48 -4.58
C VAL A 82 -4.73 1.96 -5.41
N ARG A 83 -5.09 1.25 -6.48
CA ARG A 83 -6.25 1.62 -7.31
C ARG A 83 -7.57 1.48 -6.54
N GLY A 84 -7.71 0.43 -5.74
CA GLY A 84 -8.89 0.22 -4.90
C GLY A 84 -9.09 1.36 -3.89
N ARG A 85 -8.00 1.79 -3.24
CA ARG A 85 -8.03 2.89 -2.27
C ARG A 85 -8.20 4.25 -2.94
N ALA A 86 -7.60 4.46 -4.11
CA ALA A 86 -7.72 5.71 -4.85
C ALA A 86 -9.14 6.01 -5.32
N SER A 87 -9.91 4.96 -5.62
CA SER A 87 -11.33 5.09 -5.99
C SER A 87 -12.20 5.62 -4.85
N ASP A 88 -11.87 5.29 -3.59
CA ASP A 88 -12.62 5.70 -2.40
C ASP A 88 -12.10 7.03 -1.80
N ARG A 89 -10.78 7.31 -1.97
CA ARG A 89 -10.12 8.48 -1.38
C ARG A 89 -9.28 9.25 -2.42
N PRO A 90 -9.91 9.99 -3.33
CA PRO A 90 -9.22 10.66 -4.43
C PRO A 90 -8.23 11.74 -3.96
N GLU A 91 -8.52 12.49 -2.90
CA GLU A 91 -7.58 13.51 -2.36
C GLU A 91 -6.33 12.86 -1.78
N HIS A 92 -6.50 11.73 -1.08
CA HIS A 92 -5.37 10.94 -0.56
C HIS A 92 -4.54 10.38 -1.71
N ALA A 93 -5.19 9.88 -2.76
CA ALA A 93 -4.53 9.39 -3.95
C ALA A 93 -3.72 10.48 -4.69
N ALA A 94 -4.22 11.72 -4.74
CA ALA A 94 -3.45 12.83 -5.29
C ALA A 94 -2.19 13.10 -4.46
N ALA A 95 -2.28 13.05 -3.13
CA ALA A 95 -1.13 13.21 -2.25
C ALA A 95 -0.08 12.08 -2.41
N VAL A 96 -0.54 10.85 -2.65
CA VAL A 96 0.32 9.70 -3.00
C VAL A 96 1.02 9.93 -4.34
N ALA A 97 0.28 10.37 -5.37
CA ALA A 97 0.86 10.69 -6.68
C ALA A 97 1.93 11.80 -6.59
N ASP A 98 1.65 12.86 -5.83
CA ASP A 98 2.61 13.94 -5.58
C ASP A 98 3.89 13.44 -4.90
N ALA A 99 3.75 12.60 -3.87
CA ALA A 99 4.90 12.02 -3.17
C ALA A 99 5.71 11.08 -4.08
N ALA A 100 5.05 10.24 -4.88
CA ALA A 100 5.71 9.42 -5.90
C ALA A 100 6.42 10.28 -6.96
N GLY A 101 5.81 11.40 -7.36
CA GLY A 101 6.40 12.40 -8.24
C GLY A 101 7.67 13.04 -7.67
N HIS A 102 7.70 13.29 -6.36
CA HIS A 102 8.91 13.75 -5.68
C HIS A 102 10.03 12.71 -5.78
N VAL A 103 9.73 11.43 -5.51
CA VAL A 103 10.72 10.34 -5.62
C VAL A 103 11.33 10.27 -7.02
N ARG A 104 10.50 10.35 -8.08
CA ARG A 104 11.01 10.38 -9.46
C ARG A 104 11.90 11.57 -9.73
N THR A 105 11.45 12.77 -9.35
CA THR A 105 12.18 14.02 -9.61
C THR A 105 13.54 14.02 -8.91
N TRP A 106 13.55 13.61 -7.64
CA TRP A 106 14.77 13.49 -6.86
C TRP A 106 15.71 12.44 -7.48
N THR A 107 15.19 11.27 -7.83
CA THR A 107 16.02 10.19 -8.40
C THR A 107 16.62 10.57 -9.75
N ARG A 108 15.86 11.19 -10.65
CA ARG A 108 16.41 11.74 -11.90
C ARG A 108 17.52 12.73 -11.64
N SER A 109 17.35 13.60 -10.64
CA SER A 109 18.34 14.64 -10.31
C SER A 109 19.65 14.07 -9.75
N TRP A 110 19.60 12.96 -9.01
CA TRP A 110 20.77 12.39 -8.32
C TRP A 110 21.38 11.16 -9.00
N PHE A 111 20.58 10.40 -9.74
CA PHE A 111 20.96 9.12 -10.35
C PHE A 111 20.81 9.10 -11.87
N ASP A 112 20.26 10.17 -12.49
CA ASP A 112 20.03 10.28 -13.94
C ASP A 112 19.21 9.11 -14.52
N ALA A 113 18.25 8.61 -13.74
CA ALA A 113 17.38 7.49 -14.09
C ALA A 113 16.01 7.58 -13.41
N GLU A 114 15.01 6.87 -13.93
CA GLU A 114 13.77 6.65 -13.19
C GLU A 114 14.02 5.76 -11.97
N PHE A 115 13.31 6.01 -10.87
CA PHE A 115 13.40 5.19 -9.66
C PHE A 115 13.10 3.71 -9.94
N ALA A 116 12.06 3.42 -10.73
CA ALA A 116 11.68 2.06 -11.08
C ALA A 116 12.70 1.34 -11.98
N GLU A 117 13.59 2.06 -12.66
CA GLU A 117 14.62 1.49 -13.54
C GLU A 117 15.94 1.23 -12.82
N LEU A 118 16.11 1.75 -11.61
CA LEU A 118 17.27 1.46 -10.77
C LEU A 118 17.29 -0.01 -10.37
N ALA A 119 18.50 -0.57 -10.24
CA ALA A 119 18.67 -1.88 -9.59
C ALA A 119 18.22 -1.81 -8.11
N PRO A 120 17.77 -2.92 -7.50
CA PRO A 120 17.22 -2.94 -6.13
C PRO A 120 18.09 -2.22 -5.09
N ASP A 121 19.39 -2.55 -5.02
CA ASP A 121 20.33 -1.90 -4.08
C ASP A 121 20.44 -0.39 -4.29
N ARG A 122 20.27 0.08 -5.53
CA ARG A 122 20.31 1.52 -5.84
C ARG A 122 19.00 2.22 -5.49
N ARG A 123 17.87 1.51 -5.53
CA ARG A 123 16.58 2.04 -5.04
C ARG A 123 16.62 2.22 -3.53
N GLU A 124 17.15 1.24 -2.81
CA GLU A 124 17.39 1.35 -1.36
C GLU A 124 18.32 2.54 -1.05
N ALA A 125 19.46 2.62 -1.72
CA ALA A 125 20.39 3.74 -1.54
C ALA A 125 19.78 5.11 -1.87
N ALA A 126 18.84 5.18 -2.82
CA ALA A 126 18.13 6.41 -3.15
C ALA A 126 17.18 6.84 -2.02
N LEU A 127 16.40 5.91 -1.46
CA LEU A 127 15.50 6.19 -0.32
C LEU A 127 16.29 6.61 0.93
N ASP A 128 17.40 5.93 1.21
CA ASP A 128 18.28 6.26 2.34
C ASP A 128 18.92 7.64 2.17
N ARG A 129 19.44 7.94 0.98
CA ARG A 129 20.07 9.24 0.71
C ARG A 129 19.07 10.40 0.70
N MET A 130 17.80 10.13 0.40
CA MET A 130 16.72 11.11 0.55
C MET A 130 16.34 11.35 2.03
N GLY A 131 16.75 10.46 2.94
CA GLY A 131 16.43 10.52 4.37
C GLY A 131 15.03 10.01 4.71
N VAL A 132 14.42 9.22 3.83
CA VAL A 132 13.03 8.74 4.00
C VAL A 132 12.90 7.81 5.20
N ARG A 133 13.92 7.01 5.47
CA ARG A 133 13.90 5.99 6.54
C ARG A 133 13.94 6.64 7.93
N GLU A 134 14.64 7.75 8.09
CA GLU A 134 14.80 8.50 9.34
C GLU A 134 13.76 9.60 9.54
N ALA A 135 13.02 9.99 8.50
CA ALA A 135 12.02 11.03 8.59
C ALA A 135 10.83 10.63 9.45
N ASP A 136 10.28 11.61 10.19
CA ASP A 136 9.00 11.46 10.86
C ASP A 136 7.85 11.49 9.82
N PRO A 137 6.93 10.52 9.83
CA PRO A 137 5.83 10.52 8.86
C PRO A 137 4.86 11.69 9.14
N ASN A 138 4.84 12.67 8.25
CA ASN A 138 3.98 13.86 8.37
C ASN A 138 3.33 14.23 7.03
N PRO A 139 1.99 14.13 6.89
CA PRO A 139 1.31 14.43 5.63
C PRO A 139 1.38 15.90 5.23
N GLY A 140 1.54 16.81 6.20
CA GLY A 140 1.74 18.25 5.98
C GLY A 140 3.20 18.70 6.14
N GLY A 141 4.14 17.74 6.16
CA GLY A 141 5.56 17.99 6.35
C GLY A 141 6.31 18.34 5.06
N THR A 142 7.62 18.28 5.16
CA THR A 142 8.57 18.32 4.03
C THR A 142 8.33 17.19 3.05
N ASP A 143 8.88 17.31 1.84
CA ASP A 143 8.73 16.28 0.81
C ASP A 143 9.21 14.89 1.29
N THR A 144 10.33 14.81 2.01
CA THR A 144 10.83 13.55 2.57
C THR A 144 9.86 12.94 3.60
N GLU A 145 9.31 13.76 4.50
CA GLU A 145 8.30 13.32 5.49
C GLU A 145 7.00 12.87 4.81
N ARG A 146 6.62 13.52 3.71
CA ARG A 146 5.48 13.13 2.87
C ARG A 146 5.74 11.83 2.13
N VAL A 147 6.94 11.59 1.60
CA VAL A 147 7.32 10.30 1.01
C VAL A 147 7.26 9.19 2.06
N ARG A 148 7.77 9.44 3.26
CA ARG A 148 7.67 8.50 4.37
C ARG A 148 6.21 8.18 4.72
N TYR A 149 5.33 9.19 4.75
CA TYR A 149 3.91 9.01 5.05
C TYR A 149 3.12 8.35 3.91
N TYR A 150 3.15 8.91 2.71
CA TYR A 150 2.27 8.55 1.60
C TYR A 150 2.79 7.41 0.71
N VAL A 151 4.10 7.13 0.73
CA VAL A 151 4.68 6.04 -0.05
C VAL A 151 5.05 4.88 0.87
N VAL A 152 6.01 5.08 1.78
CA VAL A 152 6.54 3.96 2.57
C VAL A 152 5.51 3.42 3.55
N ASN A 153 4.90 4.28 4.36
CA ASN A 153 3.92 3.84 5.36
C ASN A 153 2.62 3.34 4.74
N GLU A 154 2.22 3.87 3.59
CA GLU A 154 1.03 3.38 2.87
C GLU A 154 1.24 1.93 2.40
N LEU A 155 2.43 1.61 1.88
CA LEU A 155 2.78 0.25 1.46
C LEU A 155 2.92 -0.69 2.66
N LEU A 156 3.55 -0.25 3.75
CA LEU A 156 3.66 -1.05 4.97
C LEU A 156 2.28 -1.28 5.61
N LEU A 157 1.40 -0.28 5.58
CA LEU A 157 0.00 -0.42 5.99
C LEU A 157 -0.70 -1.49 5.15
N ALA A 158 -0.53 -1.45 3.83
CA ALA A 158 -1.13 -2.45 2.93
C ALA A 158 -0.66 -3.86 3.29
N LEU A 159 0.66 -4.06 3.44
CA LEU A 159 1.24 -5.35 3.79
C LEU A 159 0.69 -5.85 5.12
N TYR A 160 0.76 -5.06 6.19
CA TYR A 160 0.32 -5.47 7.52
C TYR A 160 -1.20 -5.66 7.65
N ALA A 161 -1.97 -5.00 6.78
CA ALA A 161 -3.41 -5.18 6.71
C ALA A 161 -3.81 -6.43 5.89
N SER A 162 -2.89 -7.02 5.13
CA SER A 162 -3.12 -8.24 4.38
C SER A 162 -2.99 -9.50 5.25
N PRO A 163 -3.74 -10.57 4.96
CA PRO A 163 -3.53 -11.88 5.55
C PRO A 163 -2.07 -12.35 5.48
N THR A 164 -1.47 -12.41 4.29
CA THR A 164 -0.08 -12.87 4.11
C THR A 164 0.91 -12.02 4.91
N GLY A 165 0.79 -10.68 4.88
CA GLY A 165 1.69 -9.81 5.64
C GLY A 165 1.45 -9.84 7.15
N GLY A 166 0.22 -10.11 7.60
CA GLY A 166 -0.12 -10.30 9.01
C GLY A 166 0.50 -11.58 9.60
N GLU A 167 0.48 -12.67 8.84
CA GLU A 167 1.14 -13.95 9.19
C GLU A 167 2.65 -13.76 9.33
N LEU A 168 3.27 -13.06 8.37
CA LEU A 168 4.73 -12.83 8.35
C LEU A 168 5.28 -12.10 9.57
N VAL A 169 4.50 -11.22 10.19
CA VAL A 169 4.93 -10.47 11.38
C VAL A 169 4.27 -10.94 12.67
N GLY A 170 3.52 -12.04 12.62
CA GLY A 170 2.86 -12.63 13.79
C GLY A 170 1.81 -11.72 14.43
N ILE A 171 1.18 -10.83 13.65
CA ILE A 171 0.10 -9.93 14.11
C ILE A 171 -1.28 -10.40 13.66
N GLU A 172 -1.42 -11.68 13.31
CA GLU A 172 -2.67 -12.26 12.85
C GLU A 172 -3.81 -11.88 13.80
N ASN A 173 -4.81 -11.18 13.27
CA ASN A 173 -6.06 -10.98 13.98
C ASN A 173 -6.87 -12.28 13.77
N PRO A 174 -7.00 -13.16 14.78
CA PRO A 174 -7.61 -14.46 14.58
C PRO A 174 -9.06 -14.30 14.11
N GLN A 175 -9.44 -15.14 13.15
CA GLN A 175 -10.78 -15.15 12.58
C GLN A 175 -11.81 -15.51 13.67
N GLY A 176 -12.51 -14.51 14.22
CA GLY A 176 -13.65 -14.72 15.12
C GLY A 176 -13.87 -13.70 16.26
N HIS A 177 -12.91 -12.83 16.60
CA HIS A 177 -13.10 -11.87 17.71
C HIS A 177 -12.39 -10.51 17.50
N PRO A 178 -13.02 -9.38 17.90
CA PRO A 178 -12.29 -8.14 18.14
C PRO A 178 -11.42 -8.34 19.40
N GLY A 179 -10.11 -8.51 19.21
CA GLY A 179 -9.11 -8.70 20.28
C GLY A 179 -8.68 -10.16 20.46
N GLY A 180 -7.70 -10.62 19.68
CA GLY A 180 -7.21 -12.00 19.70
C GLY A 180 -6.38 -12.36 20.93
N ALA A 181 -6.80 -13.39 21.66
CA ALA A 181 -6.17 -13.91 22.88
C ALA A 181 -5.95 -15.44 22.80
N ASP A 182 -5.21 -15.93 21.81
CA ASP A 182 -4.75 -17.34 21.84
C ASP A 182 -3.41 -17.53 22.55
N SER A 183 -2.60 -16.47 22.65
CA SER A 183 -1.29 -16.51 23.32
C SER A 183 -1.37 -16.67 24.85
N TYR A 184 -2.56 -16.60 25.45
CA TYR A 184 -2.76 -16.80 26.90
C TYR A 184 -3.35 -18.16 27.29
N THR A 185 -3.71 -19.02 26.33
CA THR A 185 -4.45 -20.27 26.63
C THR A 185 -3.52 -21.46 26.91
N ARG A 186 -2.23 -21.39 26.60
CA ARG A 186 -1.24 -22.42 27.00
C ARG A 186 -0.39 -21.92 28.16
N GLY A 187 -0.79 -22.27 29.38
CA GLY A 187 0.05 -22.16 30.56
C GLY A 187 1.34 -22.98 30.42
N PRO A 188 2.43 -22.61 31.11
CA PRO A 188 3.71 -23.31 31.02
C PRO A 188 3.59 -24.75 31.54
N GLN A 189 4.27 -25.70 30.86
CA GLN A 189 4.49 -27.06 31.35
C GLN A 189 5.66 -27.11 32.32
#